data_AF-A0A661GJB5-F1
#
_entry.id   AF-A0A661GJB5-F1
#
_cell.length_a   1.000
_cell.length_b   1.000
_cell.length_c   1.000
_cell.angle_alpha   90.00
_cell.angle_beta   90.00
_cell.angle_gamma   90.00
#
_symmetry.space_group_name_H-M   'P 1'
#
loop_
_entity.id
_entity.type
_entity.pdbx_description
1 polymer ?
#
loop_
_entity_poly.entity_id
_entity_poly.type
_entity_poly.pdbx_seq_one_letter_code
_entity_poly.pdbx_strand_id
1 'polypeptide(L)'
;MESILNVSFPVFGLILCGYLAARTGVLGQQSTEALNGYVYYFALPALLFVFVARAPVERVFYWPFIASFGGGYLVTMAVAFLLFRKLYAERLAATSMRSTNAVFANTGYMGIPLASTAFGDAGDHGHGVRQPDRTQPGDRADRTRRCPRGRR
;
A
#
# COMPACT_ATOMS: atom_id res chain seq x y z
N MET A 1 2.34 14.96 -7.81
CA MET A 1 1.59 15.40 -6.60
C MET A 1 0.14 14.93 -6.63
N GLU A 2 -0.59 15.06 -7.75
CA GLU A 2 -2.01 14.64 -7.85
C GLU A 2 -2.25 13.14 -7.53
N SER A 3 -1.35 12.25 -7.99
CA SER A 3 -1.51 10.80 -7.80
C SER A 3 -1.54 10.37 -6.33
N ILE A 4 -0.83 11.07 -5.45
CA ILE A 4 -0.81 10.74 -4.01
C ILE A 4 -2.17 11.08 -3.40
N LEU A 5 -2.71 12.25 -3.73
CA LEU A 5 -4.03 12.67 -3.25
C LEU A 5 -5.14 11.75 -3.78
N ASN A 6 -5.10 11.37 -5.06
CA ASN A 6 -6.10 10.47 -5.65
C ASN A 6 -6.12 9.07 -5.01
N VAL A 7 -4.97 8.56 -4.56
CA VAL A 7 -4.86 7.24 -3.93
C VAL A 7 -5.15 7.31 -2.42
N SER A 8 -4.67 8.34 -1.74
CA SER A 8 -4.82 8.47 -0.28
C SER A 8 -6.20 8.97 0.14
N PHE A 9 -6.82 9.88 -0.62
CA PHE A 9 -8.08 10.53 -0.25
C PHE A 9 -9.23 9.52 -0.04
N PRO A 10 -9.45 8.51 -0.90
CA PRO A 10 -10.50 7.52 -0.67
C PRO A 10 -10.29 6.69 0.61
N VAL A 11 -9.05 6.35 0.93
CA VAL A 11 -8.71 5.56 2.13
C VAL A 11 -9.00 6.37 3.39
N PHE A 12 -8.51 7.61 3.45
CA PHE A 12 -8.77 8.49 4.59
C PHE A 12 -10.25 8.87 4.70
N GLY A 13 -10.94 9.06 3.58
CA GLY A 13 -12.39 9.30 3.55
C GLY A 13 -13.16 8.11 4.14
N LEU A 14 -12.81 6.89 3.77
CA LEU A 14 -13.43 5.69 4.32
C LEU A 14 -13.17 5.54 5.83
N ILE A 15 -11.94 5.81 6.28
CA ILE A 15 -11.59 5.81 7.72
C ILE A 15 -12.43 6.85 8.46
N LEU A 16 -12.56 8.06 7.92
CA LEU A 16 -13.37 9.13 8.52
C LEU A 16 -14.85 8.73 8.61
N CYS A 17 -15.41 8.12 7.56
CA CYS A 17 -16.78 7.61 7.58
C CYS A 17 -16.97 6.54 8.68
N GLY A 18 -16.03 5.60 8.80
CA GLY A 18 -16.07 4.59 9.87
C GLY A 18 -15.99 5.21 11.27
N TYR A 19 -15.10 6.20 11.46
CA TYR A 19 -15.00 6.94 12.71
C TYR A 19 -16.29 7.70 13.06
N LEU A 20 -16.89 8.40 12.08
CA LEU A 20 -18.14 9.11 12.27
C LEU A 20 -19.28 8.14 12.61
N ALA A 21 -19.38 7.01 11.90
CA ALA A 21 -20.39 5.98 12.17
C ALA A 21 -20.28 5.38 13.58
N ALA A 22 -19.05 5.20 14.08
CA ALA A 22 -18.80 4.78 15.46
C ALA A 22 -19.16 5.89 16.46
N ARG A 23 -18.79 7.15 16.17
CA ARG A 23 -19.03 8.30 17.05
C ARG A 23 -20.51 8.67 17.16
N THR A 24 -21.28 8.54 16.09
CA THR A 24 -22.72 8.81 16.09
C THR A 24 -23.55 7.65 16.67
N GLY A 25 -22.90 6.53 17.02
CA GLY A 25 -23.55 5.37 17.63
C GLY A 25 -24.48 4.61 16.68
N VAL A 26 -24.43 4.87 15.37
CA VAL A 26 -25.35 4.30 14.37
C VAL A 26 -25.26 2.77 14.33
N LEU A 27 -24.09 2.21 14.63
CA LEU A 27 -23.88 0.75 14.64
C LEU A 27 -24.13 0.11 16.02
N GLY A 28 -24.28 0.86 17.11
CA GLY A 28 -24.34 0.26 18.45
C GLY A 28 -23.07 -0.53 18.84
N GLN A 29 -22.93 -0.85 20.13
CA GLN A 29 -21.73 -1.53 20.64
C GLN A 29 -21.62 -2.97 20.13
N GLN A 30 -22.75 -3.69 20.10
CA GLN A 30 -22.79 -5.09 19.67
C GLN A 30 -22.43 -5.27 18.20
N SER A 31 -22.87 -4.39 17.29
CA SER A 31 -22.47 -4.51 15.88
C SER A 31 -21.03 -4.08 15.65
N THR A 32 -20.48 -3.19 16.47
CA THR A 32 -19.04 -2.85 16.44
C THR A 32 -18.18 -4.05 16.83
N GLU A 33 -18.56 -4.79 17.88
CA GLU A 33 -17.88 -6.02 18.27
C GLU A 33 -17.99 -7.12 17.20
N ALA A 34 -19.18 -7.32 16.64
CA ALA A 34 -19.39 -8.28 15.56
C ALA A 34 -18.57 -7.91 14.30
N LEU A 35 -18.49 -6.63 13.95
CA LEU A 35 -17.71 -6.14 12.82
C LEU A 35 -16.20 -6.33 13.06
N ASN A 36 -15.70 -6.01 14.25
CA ASN A 36 -14.30 -6.26 14.59
C ASN A 36 -13.98 -7.76 14.51
N GLY A 37 -14.85 -8.61 15.07
CA GLY A 37 -14.72 -10.07 14.95
C GLY A 37 -14.66 -10.52 13.49
N TYR A 38 -15.56 -10.03 12.64
CA TYR A 38 -15.53 -10.32 11.21
C TYR A 38 -14.19 -9.90 10.56
N VAL A 39 -13.69 -8.71 10.87
CA VAL A 39 -12.42 -8.22 10.31
C VAL A 39 -11.26 -9.14 10.72
N TYR A 40 -11.16 -9.47 12.00
CA TYR A 40 -10.07 -10.31 12.51
C TYR A 40 -10.13 -11.75 12.02
N TYR A 41 -11.32 -12.37 12.00
CA TYR A 41 -11.46 -13.80 11.69
C TYR A 41 -11.63 -14.11 10.21
N PHE A 42 -12.19 -13.19 9.41
CA PHE A 42 -12.48 -13.44 7.99
C PHE A 42 -11.74 -12.49 7.06
N ALA A 43 -11.85 -11.18 7.28
CA ALA A 43 -11.31 -10.21 6.32
C ALA A 43 -9.78 -10.24 6.27
N LEU A 44 -9.09 -10.25 7.42
CA LEU A 44 -7.63 -10.28 7.47
C LEU A 44 -7.04 -11.58 6.89
N PRO A 45 -7.53 -12.78 7.25
CA PRO A 45 -7.04 -14.02 6.63
C PRO A 45 -7.31 -14.07 5.14
N ALA A 46 -8.50 -13.65 4.69
CA ALA A 46 -8.83 -13.60 3.27
C ALA A 46 -7.93 -12.63 2.52
N LEU A 47 -7.65 -11.45 3.09
CA LEU A 47 -6.75 -10.47 2.51
C LEU A 47 -5.33 -11.02 2.38
N LEU A 48 -4.81 -11.65 3.44
CA LEU A 48 -3.49 -12.28 3.42
C LEU A 48 -3.43 -13.40 2.38
N PHE A 49 -4.47 -14.24 2.29
CA PHE A 49 -4.54 -15.29 1.28
C PHE A 49 -4.54 -14.73 -0.14
N VAL A 50 -5.38 -13.73 -0.43
CA VAL A 50 -5.43 -13.07 -1.75
C VAL A 50 -4.08 -12.42 -2.08
N PHE A 51 -3.43 -11.81 -1.09
CA PHE A 51 -2.12 -11.19 -1.28
C PHE A 51 -1.05 -12.23 -1.66
N VAL A 52 -0.99 -13.34 -0.92
CA VAL A 52 -0.05 -14.44 -1.19
C VAL A 52 -0.37 -15.13 -2.52
N ALA A 53 -1.64 -15.41 -2.80
CA ALA A 53 -2.08 -16.12 -4.01
C ALA A 53 -1.85 -15.31 -5.30
N ARG A 54 -1.80 -13.97 -5.20
CA ARG A 54 -1.50 -13.08 -6.34
C ARG A 54 -0.02 -12.72 -6.46
N ALA A 55 0.82 -13.12 -5.50
CA ALA A 55 2.24 -12.80 -5.53
C ALA A 55 2.96 -13.67 -6.59
N PRO A 56 3.70 -13.07 -7.54
CA PRO A 56 4.48 -13.84 -8.51
C PRO A 56 5.62 -14.58 -7.80
N VAL A 57 5.59 -15.91 -7.83
CA VAL A 57 6.51 -16.78 -7.08
C VAL A 57 7.98 -16.49 -7.41
N GLU A 58 8.28 -16.12 -8.66
CA GLU A 58 9.67 -15.81 -9.06
C GLU A 58 10.23 -14.53 -8.42
N ARG A 59 9.36 -13.60 -7.97
CA ARG A 59 9.79 -12.35 -7.30
C ARG A 59 9.69 -12.39 -5.79
N VAL A 60 9.13 -13.46 -5.21
CA VAL A 60 9.02 -13.61 -3.75
C VAL A 60 10.40 -13.66 -3.09
N PHE A 61 11.38 -14.28 -3.74
CA PHE A 61 12.75 -14.46 -3.21
C PHE A 61 13.77 -13.45 -3.76
N TYR A 62 13.34 -12.22 -4.03
CA TYR A 62 14.27 -11.17 -4.46
C TYR A 62 15.04 -10.59 -3.26
N TRP A 63 16.17 -11.24 -2.92
CA TRP A 63 17.00 -10.93 -1.76
C TRP A 63 17.45 -9.47 -1.62
N PRO A 64 17.84 -8.74 -2.68
CA PRO A 64 18.21 -7.33 -2.55
C PRO A 64 17.07 -6.47 -2.02
N PHE A 65 15.85 -6.69 -2.52
CA PHE A 65 14.67 -5.97 -2.02
C PHE A 65 14.33 -6.37 -0.60
N ILE A 66 14.37 -7.66 -0.26
CA ILE A 66 14.11 -8.13 1.11
C ILE A 66 15.11 -7.50 2.09
N ALA A 67 16.39 -7.46 1.72
CA ALA A 67 17.44 -6.87 2.55
C ALA A 67 17.28 -5.35 2.69
N SER A 68 17.03 -4.62 1.60
CA SER A 68 16.86 -3.16 1.65
C SER A 68 15.56 -2.76 2.37
N PHE A 69 14.44 -3.42 2.06
CA PHE A 69 13.15 -3.13 2.67
C PHE A 69 13.12 -3.58 4.14
N GLY A 70 13.53 -4.83 4.42
CA GLY A 70 13.60 -5.36 5.78
C GLY A 70 14.63 -4.63 6.63
N GLY A 71 15.79 -4.27 6.06
CA GLY A 71 16.79 -3.45 6.72
C GLY A 71 16.27 -2.06 7.08
N GLY A 72 15.63 -1.36 6.13
CA GLY A 72 15.00 -0.06 6.39
C GLY A 72 13.92 -0.14 7.47
N TYR A 73 13.09 -1.19 7.44
CA TYR A 73 12.08 -1.45 8.46
C TYR A 73 12.71 -1.64 9.84
N LEU A 74 13.71 -2.51 9.97
CA LEU A 74 14.39 -2.80 11.22
C LEU A 74 15.12 -1.56 11.78
N VAL A 75 15.81 -0.80 10.93
CA VAL A 75 16.49 0.44 11.34
C VAL A 75 15.48 1.45 11.85
N THR A 76 14.39 1.68 11.12
CA THR A 76 13.34 2.61 11.53
C THR A 76 12.69 2.19 12.85
N MET A 77 12.46 0.88 13.03
CA MET A 77 11.91 0.32 14.26
C MET A 77 12.87 0.47 15.44
N ALA A 78 14.16 0.18 15.25
CA ALA A 78 15.17 0.36 16.28
C ALA A 78 15.27 1.83 16.71
N VAL A 79 15.29 2.75 15.73
CA VAL A 79 15.32 4.20 15.99
C VAL A 79 14.07 4.64 16.77
N ALA A 80 12.88 4.26 16.32
CA ALA A 80 11.63 4.58 17.01
C ALA A 80 11.60 4.01 18.44
N PHE A 81 12.05 2.78 18.63
CA PHE A 81 12.13 2.13 19.94
C PHE A 81 13.08 2.86 20.88
N LEU A 82 14.29 3.21 20.43
CA LEU A 82 15.26 3.95 21.24
C LEU A 82 14.75 5.36 21.59
N LEU A 83 14.10 6.04 20.64
CA LEU A 83 13.44 7.33 20.87
C LEU A 83 12.35 7.22 21.92
N PHE A 84 11.41 6.29 21.78
CA PHE A 84 10.33 6.13 22.74
C PHE A 84 10.80 5.66 24.10
N ARG A 85 11.85 4.84 24.16
CA ARG A 85 12.49 4.42 25.41
C ARG A 85 13.13 5.58 26.17
N LYS A 86 13.60 6.62 25.46
CA LYS A 86 14.19 7.84 26.04
C LYS A 86 13.14 8.89 26.40
N LEU A 87 12.10 9.03 25.57
CA LEU A 87 11.05 10.05 25.75
C LEU A 87 9.98 9.62 26.77
N TYR A 88 9.75 8.32 26.92
CA TYR A 88 8.72 7.79 27.82
C TYR A 88 9.33 6.78 28.79
N ALA A 89 9.06 6.98 30.08
CA ALA A 89 9.44 6.03 31.14
C ALA A 89 8.40 4.89 31.26
N GLU A 90 8.08 4.24 30.15
CA GLU A 90 7.07 3.17 30.10
C GLU A 90 7.69 1.75 30.13
N ARG A 91 6.85 0.76 30.45
CA ARG A 91 7.22 -0.66 30.36
C ARG A 91 7.67 -1.02 28.94
N LEU A 92 8.58 -1.99 28.85
CA LEU A 92 9.08 -2.56 27.59
C LEU A 92 7.96 -2.95 26.63
N ALA A 93 6.90 -3.60 27.12
CA ALA A 93 5.76 -4.01 26.31
C ALA A 93 5.08 -2.83 25.59
N ALA A 94 4.79 -1.75 26.32
CA ALA A 94 4.15 -0.56 25.75
C ALA A 94 5.06 0.16 24.74
N THR A 95 6.36 0.22 25.03
CA THR A 95 7.37 0.78 24.11
C THR A 95 7.45 -0.02 22.82
N SER A 96 7.45 -1.35 22.90
CA SER A 96 7.44 -2.22 21.72
C SER A 96 6.18 -2.02 20.87
N MET A 97 4.99 -1.96 21.49
CA MET A 97 3.74 -1.70 20.76
C MET A 97 3.75 -0.33 20.06
N ARG A 98 4.22 0.73 20.73
CA ARG A 98 4.35 2.06 20.12
C ARG A 98 5.34 2.07 18.95
N SER A 99 6.47 1.40 19.11
CA SER A 99 7.51 1.32 18.08
C SER A 99 7.01 0.57 16.85
N THR A 100 6.33 -0.56 17.05
CA THR A 100 5.68 -1.31 15.97
C THR A 100 4.62 -0.47 15.26
N ASN A 101 3.78 0.26 15.99
CA ASN A 101 2.79 1.17 15.40
C ASN A 101 3.43 2.30 14.59
N ALA A 102 4.57 2.83 15.04
CA ALA A 102 5.28 3.89 14.32
C ALA A 102 5.88 3.42 12.98
N VAL A 103 6.16 2.12 12.85
CA VAL A 103 6.84 1.54 11.68
C VAL A 103 5.87 0.71 10.83
N PHE A 104 4.61 0.56 11.27
CA PHE A 104 3.54 -0.10 10.52
C PHE A 104 3.22 0.74 9.27
N ALA A 105 4.04 0.55 8.24
CA ALA A 105 4.13 1.47 7.15
C ALA A 105 2.94 1.33 6.21
N ASN A 106 2.45 2.47 5.72
CA ASN A 106 1.45 2.54 4.66
C ASN A 106 2.12 2.43 3.27
N THR A 107 3.12 1.55 3.14
CA THR A 107 4.02 1.45 1.97
C THR A 107 3.25 1.18 0.68
N GLY A 108 2.15 0.44 0.74
CA GLY A 108 1.31 0.20 -0.45
C GLY A 108 0.71 1.47 -1.04
N TYR A 109 0.28 2.42 -0.20
CA TYR A 109 -0.36 3.65 -0.68
C TYR A 109 0.60 4.83 -0.83
N MET A 110 1.56 5.00 0.09
CA MET A 110 2.55 6.09 0.05
C MET A 110 3.87 5.67 -0.59
N GLY A 111 4.34 4.45 -0.33
CA GLY A 111 5.64 3.97 -0.78
C GLY A 111 5.73 3.79 -2.30
N ILE A 112 4.70 3.22 -2.94
CA ILE A 112 4.70 3.04 -4.41
C ILE A 112 4.75 4.39 -5.15
N PRO A 113 3.88 5.38 -4.84
CA PRO A 113 3.99 6.71 -5.47
C PRO A 113 5.29 7.46 -5.14
N LEU A 114 5.79 7.36 -3.90
CA LEU A 114 7.06 7.99 -3.53
C LEU A 114 8.24 7.36 -4.25
N ALA A 115 8.30 6.04 -4.37
CA ALA A 115 9.33 5.35 -5.12
C ALA A 115 9.26 5.70 -6.61
N SER A 116 8.07 5.72 -7.22
CA SER A 116 7.94 6.06 -8.64
C SER A 116 8.31 7.52 -8.94
N THR A 117 8.02 8.44 -8.03
CA THR A 117 8.39 9.86 -8.16
C THR A 117 9.86 10.14 -7.85
N ALA A 118 10.46 9.43 -6.89
CA ALA A 118 11.86 9.60 -6.52
C ALA A 118 12.82 8.97 -7.52
N PHE A 119 12.46 7.81 -8.10
CA PHE A 119 13.32 7.05 -9.01
C PHE A 119 12.94 7.18 -10.50
N GLY A 120 11.75 7.72 -10.82
CA GLY A 120 11.27 7.89 -12.20
C GLY A 120 11.28 6.59 -13.03
N ASP A 121 11.22 6.70 -14.36
CA ASP A 121 11.40 5.57 -15.29
C ASP A 121 12.79 4.89 -15.16
N ALA A 122 13.75 5.51 -14.46
CA ALA A 122 15.09 4.99 -14.25
C ALA A 122 15.15 3.81 -13.26
N GLY A 123 14.05 3.49 -12.57
CA GLY A 123 13.90 2.24 -11.81
C GLY A 123 13.60 1.00 -12.68
N ASP A 124 13.30 1.17 -13.96
CA ASP A 124 12.97 0.08 -14.91
C ASP A 124 14.22 -0.52 -15.59
N HIS A 125 15.42 -0.01 -15.31
CA HIS A 125 16.67 -0.61 -15.80
C HIS A 125 17.08 -1.81 -14.94
N GLY A 126 16.38 -2.94 -15.09
CA GLY A 126 16.92 -4.23 -14.66
C GLY A 126 15.95 -5.42 -14.63
N HIS A 127 14.66 -5.22 -14.35
CA HIS A 127 13.72 -6.34 -14.25
C HIS A 127 12.32 -5.98 -14.71
N GLY A 128 12.14 -6.00 -16.04
CA GLY A 128 10.91 -5.70 -16.76
C GLY A 128 9.64 -6.15 -16.01
N VAL A 129 8.93 -5.16 -15.48
CA VAL A 129 7.49 -5.22 -15.30
C VAL A 129 6.96 -4.29 -16.37
N ARG A 130 6.82 -4.80 -17.61
CA ARG A 130 5.94 -4.13 -18.56
C ARG A 130 4.55 -4.15 -17.95
N GLN A 131 4.13 -3.03 -17.39
CA GLN A 131 2.74 -2.75 -17.12
C GLN A 131 2.03 -2.95 -18.47
N PRO A 132 1.07 -3.88 -18.61
CA PRO A 132 0.36 -4.04 -19.87
C PRO A 132 -0.31 -2.71 -20.18
N ASP A 133 0.10 -2.16 -21.33
CA ASP A 133 -0.34 -0.91 -21.91
C ASP A 133 -1.87 -0.83 -21.81
N ARG A 134 -2.37 -0.06 -20.84
CA ARG A 134 -3.78 0.31 -20.79
C ARG A 134 -3.97 1.35 -21.88
N THR A 135 -3.95 0.90 -23.14
CA THR A 135 -4.44 1.67 -24.26
C THR A 135 -5.85 2.14 -23.91
N GLN A 136 -5.99 3.43 -23.64
CA GLN A 136 -7.29 4.06 -23.50
C GLN A 136 -8.14 3.71 -24.74
N PRO A 137 -9.44 3.41 -24.58
CA PRO A 137 -10.29 2.97 -25.70
C PRO A 137 -10.47 3.99 -26.84
N GLY A 138 -9.91 5.20 -26.72
CA GLY A 138 -10.03 6.27 -27.71
C GLY A 138 -9.08 6.18 -28.91
N ASP A 139 -7.96 5.45 -28.81
CA ASP A 139 -6.88 5.53 -29.82
C ASP A 139 -6.97 4.47 -30.94
N ARG A 140 -7.88 3.49 -30.82
CA ARG A 140 -8.13 2.50 -31.88
C ARG A 140 -8.95 3.06 -33.05
N ALA A 141 -9.65 4.17 -32.87
CA ALA A 141 -10.52 4.73 -33.91
C ALA A 141 -9.75 5.54 -34.98
N ASP A 142 -8.51 5.97 -34.71
CA ASP A 142 -7.75 6.83 -35.64
C ASP A 142 -6.80 6.03 -36.55
N ARG A 143 -6.38 4.82 -36.16
CA ARG A 143 -5.46 3.99 -36.96
C ARG A 143 -6.09 3.40 -38.22
N THR A 144 -7.42 3.33 -38.33
CA THR A 144 -8.10 2.86 -39.55
C THR A 144 -8.23 3.95 -40.63
N ARG A 145 -7.93 5.22 -40.32
CA ARG A 145 -8.03 6.33 -41.28
C ARG A 145 -6.72 6.63 -42.04
N ARG A 146 -5.59 6.03 -41.65
CA ARG A 146 -4.30 6.18 -42.34
C ARG A 146 -3.95 4.95 -43.19
N CYS A 147 -4.81 4.62 -44.14
CA CYS A 147 -4.45 3.73 -45.23
C CYS A 147 -4.11 4.63 -46.45
N PRO A 148 -2.86 4.71 -46.91
CA PRO A 148 -2.55 5.50 -48.10
C PRO A 148 -3.15 4.78 -49.32
N ARG A 149 -4.26 5.32 -49.82
CA ARG A 149 -4.73 5.02 -51.17
C ARG A 149 -3.66 5.45 -52.17
N GLY A 150 -3.16 4.48 -52.93
CA GLY A 150 -2.67 4.67 -54.28
C GLY A 150 -1.20 5.05 -54.44
N ARG A 151 -0.41 4.08 -54.90
CA ARG A 151 0.49 4.32 -56.03
C ARG A 151 0.34 3.14 -57.01
N ARG A 152 -0.25 3.46 -58.16
CA ARG A 152 -0.02 2.75 -59.41
C ARG A 152 1.40 3.04 -59.89
#